data_AF-A0A815KRZ8-F1
#
_entry.id   AF-A0A815KRZ8-F1
#
_cell.length_a   1.000
_cell.length_b   1.000
_cell.length_c   1.000
_cell.angle_alpha   90.00
_cell.angle_beta   90.00
_cell.angle_gamma   90.00
#
_symmetry.space_group_name_H-M   'P 1'
#
loop_
_entity.id
_entity.type
_entity.pdbx_description
1 polymer ?
#
loop_
_entity_poly.entity_id
_entity_poly.type
_entity_poly.pdbx_seq_one_letter_code
_entity_poly.pdbx_strand_id
1 'polypeptide(L)'
;MKTEPSTVAVSDITPVKFDELYSKYNKTLSCPCSTISMPHKIFVSNTIKLHPVCKSIFVNQSWIEALYLLNASQYGVWDFRTTASSQANTVFHIENDVGNNDFITTYLLTDTQVELEVNSTMESSKNSASARIIMFLNYLRTTVRGNVLVSALNTNLIIGTSDRANNIVRAVVFSVKYYLTSGVIMSCNQDNPTSAATLNLLLNDAMSAFSIEFFQSMPNSTIVSGFFAGCTPLEALLQSTLDCLYEIECLQLLSDYFPFLNHVCITLF
;
A
#
# COMPACT_ATOMS: atom_id res chain seq x y z
N MET A 1 69.21 10.15 1.37
CA MET A 1 68.55 10.15 0.05
C MET A 1 67.09 9.79 0.27
N LYS A 2 66.15 10.70 0.01
CA LYS A 2 64.73 10.35 -0.09
C LYS A 2 64.49 9.89 -1.52
N THR A 3 64.27 8.60 -1.72
CA THR A 3 63.81 8.05 -2.99
C THR A 3 62.41 8.60 -3.25
N GLU A 4 62.24 9.40 -4.30
CA GLU A 4 60.93 9.79 -4.77
C GLU A 4 60.18 8.56 -5.30
N PRO A 5 58.88 8.41 -4.99
CA PRO A 5 58.09 7.33 -5.55
C PRO A 5 57.95 7.51 -7.06
N SER A 6 58.36 6.50 -7.84
CA SER A 6 58.16 6.46 -9.28
C SER A 6 56.78 5.90 -9.63
N THR A 7 56.01 6.63 -10.43
CA THR A 7 54.71 6.18 -10.93
C THR A 7 54.91 5.31 -12.18
N VAL A 8 54.38 4.09 -12.17
CA VAL A 8 54.41 3.17 -13.32
C VAL A 8 53.01 3.06 -13.90
N ALA A 9 52.83 3.44 -15.17
CA ALA A 9 51.57 3.29 -15.88
C ALA A 9 51.45 1.87 -16.47
N VAL A 10 50.30 1.23 -16.26
CA VAL A 10 50.00 -0.11 -16.78
C VAL A 10 48.74 -0.01 -17.65
N SER A 11 48.85 -0.38 -18.92
CA SER A 11 47.71 -0.47 -19.85
C SER A 11 47.09 -1.88 -19.86
N ASP A 12 45.90 -1.98 -20.44
CA ASP A 12 45.18 -3.24 -20.70
C ASP A 12 44.95 -4.06 -19.42
N ILE A 13 44.28 -3.42 -18.46
CA ILE A 13 43.92 -4.04 -17.19
C ILE A 13 42.82 -5.09 -17.41
N THR A 14 43.15 -6.36 -17.15
CA THR A 14 42.19 -7.46 -17.05
C THR A 14 41.80 -7.67 -15.58
N PRO A 15 40.66 -8.33 -15.29
CA PRO A 15 40.25 -8.61 -13.91
C PRO A 15 41.34 -9.31 -13.08
N VAL A 16 41.94 -10.37 -13.64
CA VAL A 16 43.03 -11.13 -12.99
C VAL A 16 44.25 -10.24 -12.68
N LYS A 17 44.65 -9.39 -13.63
CA LYS A 17 45.80 -8.50 -13.47
C LYS A 17 45.51 -7.39 -12.45
N PHE A 18 44.27 -6.91 -12.39
CA PHE A 18 43.83 -5.98 -11.36
C PHE A 18 43.91 -6.60 -9.97
N ASP A 19 43.39 -7.81 -9.79
CA ASP A 19 43.40 -8.49 -8.49
C ASP A 19 44.81 -8.76 -7.97
N GLU A 20 45.73 -9.16 -8.86
CA GLU A 20 47.14 -9.33 -8.54
C GLU A 20 47.79 -8.01 -8.10
N LEU A 21 47.57 -6.93 -8.85
CA LEU A 21 48.11 -5.61 -8.54
C LEU A 21 47.50 -5.04 -7.25
N TYR A 22 46.20 -5.22 -7.04
CA TYR A 22 45.50 -4.77 -5.86
C TYR A 22 46.01 -5.49 -4.61
N SER A 23 46.19 -6.81 -4.68
CA SER A 23 46.75 -7.63 -3.58
C SER A 23 48.14 -7.17 -3.15
N LYS A 24 48.95 -6.66 -4.09
CA LYS A 24 50.34 -6.26 -3.82
C LYS A 24 50.50 -4.77 -3.49
N TYR A 25 49.64 -3.91 -4.03
CA TYR A 25 49.80 -2.46 -4.02
C TYR A 25 48.52 -1.68 -3.62
N ASN A 26 47.59 -2.28 -2.87
CA ASN A 26 46.28 -1.69 -2.54
C ASN A 26 46.29 -0.20 -2.11
N LYS A 27 47.30 0.24 -1.34
CA LYS A 27 47.39 1.63 -0.84
C LYS A 27 47.84 2.65 -1.88
N THR A 28 48.49 2.21 -2.96
CA THR A 28 49.14 3.07 -3.96
C THR A 28 48.62 2.84 -5.38
N LEU A 29 47.86 1.77 -5.59
CA LEU A 29 47.25 1.46 -6.88
C LEU A 29 46.10 2.44 -7.17
N SER A 30 46.09 3.01 -8.36
CA SER A 30 44.99 3.84 -8.87
C SER A 30 44.63 3.36 -10.28
N CYS A 31 43.38 2.95 -10.45
CA CYS A 31 42.82 2.53 -11.74
C CYS A 31 41.60 3.40 -12.04
N PRO A 32 41.76 4.55 -12.71
CA PRO A 32 40.62 5.39 -13.08
C PRO A 32 39.77 4.72 -14.16
N CYS A 33 38.45 4.79 -14.02
CA CYS A 33 37.52 4.26 -15.01
C CYS A 33 37.40 5.19 -16.23
N SER A 34 37.29 4.62 -17.44
CA SER A 34 36.94 5.39 -18.65
C SER A 34 35.48 5.83 -18.67
N THR A 35 34.62 5.10 -17.95
CA THR A 35 33.19 5.37 -17.82
C THR A 35 32.84 5.33 -16.34
N ILE A 36 32.30 6.44 -15.83
CA ILE A 36 32.04 6.60 -14.40
C ILE A 36 30.63 6.20 -13.96
N SER A 37 29.72 5.96 -14.90
CA SER A 37 28.34 5.57 -14.63
C SER A 37 27.98 4.30 -15.40
N MET A 38 27.38 3.34 -14.72
CA MET A 38 26.88 2.11 -15.32
C MET A 38 25.53 1.72 -14.71
N PRO A 39 24.50 1.42 -15.52
CA PRO A 39 23.20 0.98 -15.00
C PRO A 39 23.31 -0.28 -14.13
N HIS A 40 22.69 -0.27 -12.93
CA HIS A 40 22.69 -1.44 -12.02
C HIS A 40 22.21 -2.72 -12.71
N LYS A 41 21.24 -2.62 -13.61
CA LYS A 41 20.66 -3.76 -14.35
C LYS A 41 21.67 -4.59 -15.17
N ILE A 42 22.88 -4.08 -15.42
CA ILE A 42 23.92 -4.80 -16.17
C ILE A 42 24.54 -5.91 -15.32
N PHE A 43 24.65 -5.72 -14.01
CA PHE A 43 25.38 -6.63 -13.12
C PHE A 43 24.60 -6.99 -11.84
N VAL A 44 23.45 -6.35 -11.59
CA VAL A 44 22.53 -6.66 -10.49
C VAL A 44 21.25 -7.27 -11.05
N SER A 45 20.90 -8.47 -10.58
CA SER A 45 19.60 -9.09 -10.83
C SER A 45 18.73 -8.95 -9.60
N ASN A 46 17.61 -8.23 -9.74
CA ASN A 46 16.61 -8.07 -8.69
C ASN A 46 15.38 -8.91 -8.98
N THR A 47 14.93 -9.69 -8.00
CA THR A 47 13.67 -10.43 -8.07
C THR A 47 12.68 -9.83 -7.06
N ILE A 48 11.66 -9.14 -7.57
CA ILE A 48 10.60 -8.58 -6.73
C ILE A 48 9.60 -9.70 -6.40
N LYS A 49 9.50 -10.03 -5.12
CA LYS A 49 8.50 -10.97 -4.59
C LYS A 49 7.29 -10.17 -4.10
N LEU A 50 6.29 -10.05 -4.97
CA LEU A 50 5.00 -9.48 -4.60
C LEU A 50 4.18 -10.51 -3.81
N HIS A 51 3.25 -10.02 -2.99
CA HIS A 51 2.25 -10.85 -2.32
C HIS A 51 1.44 -11.64 -3.36
N PRO A 52 1.07 -12.92 -3.11
CA PRO A 52 0.36 -13.75 -4.11
C PRO A 52 -0.93 -13.12 -4.63
N VAL A 53 -1.68 -12.42 -3.77
CA VAL A 53 -2.88 -11.66 -4.17
C VAL A 53 -2.57 -10.68 -5.30
N CYS A 54 -1.42 -10.00 -5.27
CA CYS A 54 -1.02 -9.01 -6.27
C CYS A 54 -0.72 -9.62 -7.66
N LYS A 55 -0.70 -10.95 -7.78
CA LYS A 55 -0.51 -11.68 -9.05
C LYS A 55 -1.71 -12.54 -9.42
N SER A 56 -2.78 -12.48 -8.63
CA SER A 56 -3.96 -13.32 -8.77
C SER A 56 -5.08 -12.61 -9.53
N ILE A 57 -6.19 -13.29 -9.73
CA ILE A 57 -7.41 -12.73 -10.33
C ILE A 57 -7.97 -11.52 -9.55
N PHE A 58 -7.62 -11.39 -8.26
CA PHE A 58 -8.15 -10.35 -7.39
C PHE A 58 -7.67 -8.95 -7.81
N VAL A 59 -6.60 -8.86 -8.60
CA VAL A 59 -6.10 -7.59 -9.16
C VAL A 59 -6.77 -7.19 -10.47
N ASN A 60 -7.54 -8.10 -11.09
CA ASN A 60 -8.15 -7.84 -12.37
C ASN A 60 -9.29 -6.83 -12.24
N GLN A 61 -9.36 -5.91 -13.20
CA GLN A 61 -10.39 -4.88 -13.23
C GLN A 61 -11.81 -5.47 -13.17
N SER A 62 -12.05 -6.60 -13.85
CA SER A 62 -13.33 -7.30 -13.80
C SER A 62 -13.70 -7.79 -12.40
N TRP A 63 -12.73 -8.26 -11.61
CA TRP A 63 -12.98 -8.68 -10.22
C TRP A 63 -13.26 -7.47 -9.32
N ILE A 64 -12.50 -6.38 -9.48
CA ILE A 64 -12.69 -5.13 -8.74
C ILE A 64 -14.09 -4.55 -9.02
N GLU A 65 -14.50 -4.51 -10.28
CA GLU A 65 -15.81 -4.03 -10.70
C GLU A 65 -16.95 -4.93 -10.21
N ALA A 66 -16.72 -6.24 -10.11
CA ALA A 66 -17.71 -7.16 -9.57
C ALA A 66 -17.98 -6.98 -8.07
N LEU A 67 -17.06 -6.34 -7.32
CA LEU A 67 -17.28 -5.92 -5.93
C LEU A 67 -18.03 -4.58 -5.81
N TYR A 68 -18.31 -3.90 -6.92
CA TYR A 68 -19.01 -2.62 -6.88
C TYR A 68 -20.52 -2.83 -6.70
N LEU A 69 -21.11 -2.07 -5.76
CA LEU A 69 -22.55 -2.01 -5.53
C LEU A 69 -23.02 -0.56 -5.65
N LEU A 70 -24.05 -0.33 -6.47
CA LEU A 70 -24.64 1.01 -6.66
C LEU A 70 -25.19 1.61 -5.36
N ASN A 71 -25.65 0.75 -4.45
CA ASN A 71 -26.18 1.13 -3.15
C ASN A 71 -25.16 0.96 -2.01
N ALA A 72 -23.85 0.92 -2.30
CA ALA A 72 -22.80 0.73 -1.29
C ALA A 72 -22.91 1.71 -0.10
N SER A 73 -23.35 2.95 -0.35
CA SER A 73 -23.53 3.99 0.66
C SER A 73 -24.74 3.77 1.59
N GLN A 74 -25.61 2.81 1.31
CA GLN A 74 -26.71 2.42 2.20
C GLN A 74 -26.25 1.47 3.30
N TYR A 75 -25.09 0.84 3.13
CA TYR A 75 -24.53 -0.05 4.13
C TYR A 75 -23.68 0.74 5.14
N GLY A 76 -23.55 0.18 6.34
CA GLY A 76 -22.73 0.79 7.37
C GLY A 76 -21.24 0.67 7.06
N VAL A 77 -20.42 1.54 7.64
CA VAL A 77 -18.97 1.53 7.34
C VAL A 77 -18.29 0.20 7.70
N TRP A 78 -18.80 -0.52 8.71
CA TRP A 78 -18.32 -1.86 9.07
C TRP A 78 -18.71 -2.95 8.09
N ASP A 79 -19.74 -2.70 7.27
CA ASP A 79 -20.16 -3.63 6.24
C ASP A 79 -19.14 -3.64 5.11
N PHE A 80 -18.65 -4.82 4.76
CA PHE A 80 -17.63 -4.99 3.74
C PHE A 80 -18.10 -4.46 2.38
N ARG A 81 -19.41 -4.58 2.08
CA ARG A 81 -20.04 -4.04 0.85
C ARG A 81 -19.83 -2.54 0.66
N THR A 82 -19.67 -1.80 1.76
CA THR A 82 -19.43 -0.36 1.72
C THR A 82 -18.08 -0.02 1.12
N THR A 83 -17.04 -0.84 1.33
CA THR A 83 -15.66 -0.44 0.95
C THR A 83 -14.94 -1.46 0.07
N ALA A 84 -15.51 -2.64 -0.17
CA ALA A 84 -14.86 -3.75 -0.88
C ALA A 84 -14.19 -3.35 -2.20
N SER A 85 -14.93 -2.72 -3.12
CA SER A 85 -14.39 -2.29 -4.42
C SER A 85 -13.26 -1.26 -4.30
N SER A 86 -13.35 -0.36 -3.33
CA SER A 86 -12.33 0.67 -3.09
C SER A 86 -11.07 0.10 -2.42
N GLN A 87 -11.24 -0.86 -1.50
CA GLN A 87 -10.13 -1.58 -0.89
C GLN A 87 -9.37 -2.39 -1.94
N ALA A 88 -10.10 -3.12 -2.79
CA ALA A 88 -9.55 -3.83 -3.93
C ALA A 88 -8.74 -2.87 -4.80
N ASN A 89 -9.35 -1.81 -5.33
CA ASN A 89 -8.66 -0.87 -6.24
C ASN A 89 -7.36 -0.26 -5.65
N THR A 90 -7.29 -0.07 -4.32
CA THR A 90 -6.11 0.50 -3.63
C THR A 90 -4.89 -0.44 -3.65
N VAL A 91 -5.07 -1.76 -3.68
CA VAL A 91 -3.97 -2.74 -3.66
C VAL A 91 -3.15 -2.73 -4.96
N PHE A 92 -3.72 -2.28 -6.09
CA PHE A 92 -3.30 -2.76 -7.40
C PHE A 92 -2.50 -1.76 -8.27
N HIS A 93 -2.23 -0.54 -7.79
CA HIS A 93 -1.49 0.50 -8.54
C HIS A 93 -0.01 0.68 -8.10
N ILE A 94 0.64 -0.34 -7.53
CA ILE A 94 2.07 -0.26 -7.19
C ILE A 94 2.90 -0.57 -8.44
N GLU A 95 3.30 0.47 -9.17
CA GLU A 95 4.28 0.36 -10.27
C GLU A 95 5.70 0.14 -9.71
N ASN A 96 6.44 -0.78 -10.33
CA ASN A 96 7.81 -1.13 -9.95
C ASN A 96 8.83 -0.26 -10.71
N ASP A 97 9.42 0.74 -10.06
CA ASP A 97 10.59 1.46 -10.60
C ASP A 97 11.82 1.33 -9.69
N VAL A 98 12.17 0.10 -9.33
CA VAL A 98 13.36 -0.20 -8.50
C VAL A 98 14.63 -0.41 -9.37
N GLY A 99 14.53 -0.24 -10.69
CA GLY A 99 15.55 -0.69 -11.65
C GLY A 99 16.42 0.39 -12.32
N ASN A 100 16.13 1.68 -12.12
CA ASN A 100 16.74 2.76 -12.91
C ASN A 100 17.87 3.55 -12.24
N ASN A 101 18.47 3.02 -11.16
CA ASN A 101 19.62 3.66 -10.54
C ASN A 101 20.93 3.30 -11.25
N ASP A 102 21.77 4.31 -11.44
CA ASP A 102 23.12 4.18 -11.97
C ASP A 102 24.13 3.94 -10.85
N PHE A 103 25.09 3.04 -11.11
CA PHE A 103 26.26 2.83 -10.27
C PHE A 103 27.35 3.82 -10.68
N ILE A 104 27.77 4.67 -9.75
CA ILE A 104 28.75 5.72 -10.03
C ILE A 104 30.06 5.41 -9.31
N THR A 105 31.13 5.19 -10.07
CA THR A 105 32.49 5.06 -9.53
C THR A 105 33.51 5.72 -10.45
N THR A 106 34.47 6.41 -9.85
CA THR A 106 35.59 7.04 -10.59
C THR A 106 36.80 6.13 -10.71
N TYR A 107 36.85 5.06 -9.91
CA TYR A 107 37.95 4.09 -9.89
C TYR A 107 37.43 2.66 -9.98
N LEU A 108 38.26 1.77 -10.51
CA LEU A 108 37.97 0.35 -10.55
C LEU A 108 37.95 -0.21 -9.12
N LEU A 109 36.87 -0.92 -8.81
CA LEU A 109 36.61 -1.52 -7.51
C LEU A 109 36.84 -3.04 -7.59
N THR A 110 37.20 -3.66 -6.48
CA THR A 110 37.17 -5.12 -6.36
C THR A 110 35.73 -5.64 -6.31
N ASP A 111 35.53 -6.91 -6.65
CA ASP A 111 34.22 -7.56 -6.56
C ASP A 111 33.57 -7.38 -5.19
N THR A 112 34.36 -7.51 -4.13
CA THR A 112 33.91 -7.31 -2.74
C THR A 112 33.44 -5.89 -2.45
N GLN A 113 34.10 -4.88 -3.03
CA GLN A 113 33.69 -3.48 -2.88
C GLN A 113 32.40 -3.20 -3.66
N VAL A 114 32.28 -3.73 -4.88
CA VAL A 114 31.04 -3.62 -5.67
C VAL A 114 29.87 -4.25 -4.92
N GLU A 115 30.05 -5.45 -4.37
CA GLU A 115 29.01 -6.13 -3.59
C GLU A 115 28.58 -5.31 -2.37
N LEU A 116 29.52 -4.74 -1.62
CA LEU A 116 29.23 -3.90 -0.46
C LEU A 116 28.44 -2.64 -0.84
N GLU A 117 28.84 -1.94 -1.91
CA GLU A 117 28.15 -0.74 -2.39
C GLU A 117 26.74 -1.05 -2.91
N VAL A 118 26.56 -2.15 -3.63
CA VAL A 118 25.25 -2.60 -4.11
C VAL A 118 24.34 -2.96 -2.93
N ASN A 119 24.84 -3.72 -1.95
CA ASN A 119 24.07 -4.11 -0.76
C ASN A 119 23.67 -2.90 0.07
N SER A 120 24.60 -1.96 0.31
CA SER A 120 24.35 -0.69 1.00
C SER A 120 23.29 0.15 0.28
N THR A 121 23.41 0.28 -1.04
CA THR A 121 22.43 1.02 -1.86
C THR A 121 21.06 0.36 -1.83
N MET A 122 21.00 -0.97 -1.85
CA MET A 122 19.75 -1.73 -1.76
C MET A 122 19.07 -1.55 -0.39
N GLU A 123 19.84 -1.61 0.69
CA GLU A 123 19.34 -1.39 2.05
C GLU A 123 18.84 0.05 2.23
N SER A 124 19.61 1.03 1.76
CA SER A 124 19.20 2.44 1.74
C SER A 124 17.92 2.66 0.93
N SER A 125 17.79 2.01 -0.23
CA SER A 125 16.59 2.09 -1.07
C SER A 125 15.37 1.49 -0.36
N LYS A 126 15.50 0.34 0.30
CA LYS A 126 14.43 -0.29 1.11
C LYS A 126 13.98 0.62 2.25
N ASN A 127 14.92 1.20 2.97
CA ASN A 127 14.64 2.11 4.07
C ASN A 127 13.99 3.41 3.58
N SER A 128 14.48 3.97 2.47
CA SER A 128 13.91 5.16 1.84
C SER A 128 12.49 4.91 1.34
N ALA A 129 12.24 3.79 0.67
CA ALA A 129 10.90 3.42 0.21
C ALA A 129 9.92 3.28 1.38
N SER A 130 10.34 2.59 2.45
CA SER A 130 9.53 2.42 3.66
C SER A 130 9.20 3.77 4.31
N ALA A 131 10.21 4.64 4.46
CA ALA A 131 10.03 5.98 5.02
C ALA A 131 9.10 6.84 4.15
N ARG A 132 9.24 6.78 2.82
CA ARG A 132 8.37 7.50 1.87
C ARG A 132 6.92 7.05 1.98
N ILE A 133 6.66 5.75 2.10
CA ILE A 133 5.31 5.22 2.28
C ILE A 133 4.70 5.75 3.58
N ILE A 134 5.43 5.67 4.71
CA ILE A 134 4.96 6.19 6.00
C ILE A 134 4.67 7.69 5.92
N MET A 135 5.58 8.46 5.33
CA MET A 135 5.40 9.90 5.11
C MET A 135 4.17 10.19 4.27
N PHE A 136 3.97 9.45 3.17
CA PHE A 136 2.81 9.59 2.31
C PHE A 136 1.51 9.29 3.05
N LEU A 137 1.45 8.20 3.83
CA LEU A 137 0.28 7.87 4.66
C LEU A 137 -0.03 8.98 5.66
N ASN A 138 0.98 9.50 6.35
CA ASN A 138 0.80 10.60 7.30
C ASN A 138 0.35 11.89 6.61
N TYR A 139 0.89 12.17 5.42
CA TYR A 139 0.48 13.29 4.60
C TYR A 139 -1.00 13.17 4.18
N LEU A 140 -1.43 12.00 3.71
CA LEU A 140 -2.82 11.74 3.35
C LEU A 140 -3.75 11.94 4.55
N ARG A 141 -3.42 11.33 5.70
CA ARG A 141 -4.20 11.49 6.94
C ARG A 141 -4.33 12.96 7.36
N THR A 142 -3.21 13.70 7.33
CA THR A 142 -3.18 15.12 7.69
C THR A 142 -3.97 15.97 6.70
N THR A 143 -3.84 15.69 5.40
CA THR A 143 -4.54 16.40 4.34
C THR A 143 -6.04 16.17 4.39
N VAL A 144 -6.47 14.91 4.55
CA VAL A 144 -7.88 14.55 4.67
C VAL A 144 -8.51 15.23 5.88
N ARG A 145 -7.85 15.21 7.05
CA ARG A 145 -8.36 15.84 8.27
C ARG A 145 -8.34 17.36 8.20
N GLY A 146 -7.21 17.94 7.77
CA GLY A 146 -7.01 19.39 7.72
C GLY A 146 -7.89 20.10 6.69
N ASN A 147 -8.25 19.41 5.59
CA ASN A 147 -9.10 19.97 4.54
C ASN A 147 -10.54 19.44 4.58
N VAL A 148 -10.89 18.61 5.58
CA VAL A 148 -12.25 18.07 5.74
C VAL A 148 -12.71 17.33 4.46
N LEU A 149 -11.81 16.54 3.86
CA LEU A 149 -12.10 15.83 2.62
C LEU A 149 -13.07 14.69 2.89
N VAL A 150 -14.23 14.72 2.24
CA VAL A 150 -15.28 13.71 2.38
C VAL A 150 -15.00 12.55 1.41
N SER A 151 -14.93 11.33 1.94
CA SER A 151 -14.82 10.12 1.14
C SER A 151 -16.07 9.93 0.28
N ALA A 152 -15.91 9.34 -0.91
CA ALA A 152 -17.01 9.16 -1.86
C ALA A 152 -18.20 8.36 -1.30
N LEU A 153 -17.95 7.50 -0.32
CA LEU A 153 -18.95 6.64 0.34
C LEU A 153 -19.29 7.12 1.75
N ASN A 154 -18.90 8.35 2.09
CA ASN A 154 -19.16 9.01 3.37
C ASN A 154 -18.72 8.20 4.60
N THR A 155 -17.66 7.40 4.49
CA THR A 155 -17.17 6.53 5.58
C THR A 155 -16.37 7.29 6.64
N ASN A 156 -15.88 8.49 6.31
CA ASN A 156 -15.12 9.34 7.23
C ASN A 156 -15.92 10.57 7.72
N LEU A 157 -16.66 11.20 6.82
CA LEU A 157 -17.43 12.42 7.06
C LEU A 157 -18.73 12.32 6.25
N ILE A 158 -19.79 12.96 6.73
CA ILE A 158 -21.07 13.06 6.02
C ILE A 158 -21.42 14.54 5.87
N ILE A 159 -21.83 14.95 4.67
CA ILE A 159 -22.42 16.27 4.42
C ILE A 159 -23.93 16.15 4.58
N GLY A 160 -24.48 16.86 5.56
CA GLY A 160 -25.92 16.96 5.78
C GLY A 160 -26.41 18.40 5.70
N THR A 161 -27.71 18.57 5.85
CA THR A 161 -28.35 19.88 5.97
C THR A 161 -28.92 20.03 7.37
N SER A 162 -28.65 21.16 8.03
CA SER A 162 -29.29 21.53 9.29
C SER A 162 -30.24 22.70 9.04
N ASP A 163 -31.48 22.55 9.49
CA ASP A 163 -32.43 23.65 9.61
C ASP A 163 -32.32 24.26 11.02
N ARG A 164 -32.32 25.58 11.09
CA ARG A 164 -32.43 26.33 12.34
C ARG A 164 -33.77 27.05 12.35
N ALA A 165 -34.18 27.54 13.52
CA ALA A 165 -35.48 28.19 13.80
C ALA A 165 -35.95 29.35 12.87
N ASN A 166 -35.23 29.66 11.79
CA ASN A 166 -35.52 30.71 10.81
C ASN A 166 -35.58 30.20 9.34
N ASN A 167 -35.81 28.91 9.07
CA ASN A 167 -35.85 28.30 7.71
C ASN A 167 -34.57 28.53 6.88
N ILE A 168 -33.41 28.69 7.52
CA ILE A 168 -32.13 28.80 6.81
C ILE A 168 -31.46 27.43 6.81
N VAL A 169 -31.51 26.77 5.65
CA VAL A 169 -30.82 25.50 5.42
C VAL A 169 -29.33 25.77 5.25
N ARG A 170 -28.50 25.16 6.10
CA ARG A 170 -27.03 25.21 5.97
C ARG A 170 -26.48 23.82 5.73
N ALA A 171 -25.50 23.73 4.83
CA ALA A 171 -24.65 22.55 4.75
C ALA A 171 -23.79 22.46 6.02
N VAL A 172 -23.77 21.28 6.63
CA VAL A 172 -22.98 20.96 7.81
C VAL A 172 -22.26 19.65 7.56
N VAL A 173 -21.01 19.59 8.03
CA VAL A 173 -20.20 18.38 7.95
C VAL A 173 -20.19 17.71 9.31
N PHE A 174 -20.54 16.43 9.33
CA PHE A 174 -20.51 15.60 10.52
C PHE A 174 -19.37 14.59 10.39
N SER A 175 -18.63 14.41 11.48
CA SER A 175 -17.69 13.29 11.56
C SER A 175 -18.45 12.01 11.85
N VAL A 176 -18.14 10.95 11.10
CA VAL A 176 -18.68 9.62 11.36
C VAL A 176 -18.12 9.12 12.70
N LYS A 177 -19.02 8.65 13.55
CA LYS A 177 -18.72 8.11 14.88
C LYS A 177 -19.03 6.63 14.95
N TYR A 178 -18.27 5.96 15.81
CA TYR A 178 -18.37 4.52 16.03
C TYR A 178 -18.54 4.21 17.49
N TYR A 179 -19.46 3.30 17.75
CA TYR A 179 -19.73 2.74 19.06
C TYR A 179 -19.14 1.34 19.10
N LEU A 180 -18.08 1.20 19.89
CA LEU A 180 -17.51 -0.10 20.18
C LEU A 180 -18.40 -0.86 21.16
N THR A 181 -18.25 -2.19 21.17
CA THR A 181 -18.90 -3.06 22.16
C THR A 181 -18.50 -2.73 23.60
N SER A 182 -17.34 -2.09 23.79
CA SER A 182 -16.87 -1.57 25.08
C SER A 182 -17.61 -0.30 25.56
N GLY A 183 -18.51 0.27 24.74
CA GLY A 183 -19.18 1.54 25.02
C GLY A 183 -18.34 2.78 24.71
N VAL A 184 -17.11 2.60 24.21
CA VAL A 184 -16.24 3.70 23.76
C VAL A 184 -16.74 4.25 22.43
N ILE A 185 -16.79 5.58 22.33
CA ILE A 185 -17.14 6.30 21.10
C ILE A 185 -15.84 6.79 20.46
N MET A 186 -15.62 6.41 19.20
CA MET A 186 -14.49 6.89 18.39
C MET A 186 -14.99 7.64 17.16
N SER A 187 -14.18 8.55 16.63
CA SER A 187 -14.54 9.42 15.52
C SER A 187 -13.52 9.32 14.38
N CYS A 188 -13.99 9.30 13.13
CA CYS A 188 -13.10 9.21 11.97
C CYS A 188 -12.15 10.39 11.81
N ASN A 189 -12.55 11.59 12.25
CA ASN A 189 -11.68 12.76 12.17
C ASN A 189 -10.50 12.72 13.15
N GLN A 190 -10.53 11.87 14.17
CA GLN A 190 -9.55 11.85 15.26
C GLN A 190 -8.86 10.49 15.40
N ASP A 191 -9.64 9.43 15.49
CA ASP A 191 -9.17 8.12 15.96
C ASP A 191 -8.84 7.15 14.81
N ASN A 192 -9.40 7.37 13.61
CA ASN A 192 -9.31 6.44 12.47
C ASN A 192 -9.57 4.96 12.88
N PRO A 193 -10.68 4.66 13.56
CA PRO A 193 -10.90 3.30 14.03
C PRO A 193 -11.04 2.31 12.90
N THR A 194 -10.58 1.09 13.17
CA THR A 194 -10.71 -0.07 12.30
C THR A 194 -11.26 -1.24 13.10
N SER A 195 -11.96 -2.14 12.42
CA SER A 195 -12.52 -3.36 12.99
C SER A 195 -12.63 -4.41 11.90
N ALA A 196 -12.77 -5.68 12.27
CA ALA A 196 -13.10 -6.74 11.32
C ALA A 196 -14.31 -6.35 10.47
N ALA A 197 -14.19 -6.49 9.15
CA ALA A 197 -15.28 -6.22 8.23
C ALA A 197 -16.36 -7.29 8.37
N THR A 198 -17.62 -6.89 8.24
CA THR A 198 -18.75 -7.80 8.36
C THR A 198 -19.68 -7.74 7.15
N LEU A 199 -20.50 -8.77 6.96
CA LEU A 199 -21.61 -8.78 6.02
C LEU A 199 -22.88 -8.92 6.83
N ASN A 200 -23.72 -7.88 6.82
CA ASN A 200 -24.96 -7.85 7.60
C ASN A 200 -26.12 -8.42 6.77
N LEU A 201 -26.86 -9.37 7.34
CA LEU A 201 -28.04 -9.97 6.69
C LEU A 201 -29.24 -9.02 6.61
N LEU A 202 -29.31 -8.04 7.51
CA LEU A 202 -30.40 -7.06 7.57
C LEU A 202 -29.87 -5.68 7.17
N LEU A 203 -30.40 -5.13 6.08
CA LEU A 203 -30.53 -3.68 5.95
C LEU A 203 -31.52 -3.28 7.04
N ASN A 204 -31.06 -2.95 8.24
CA ASN A 204 -31.95 -2.28 9.18
C ASN A 204 -32.34 -0.96 8.50
N ASP A 205 -33.61 -0.83 8.10
CA ASP A 205 -34.25 0.40 7.58
C ASP A 205 -33.97 1.65 8.46
N ALA A 206 -33.47 1.45 9.68
CA ALA A 206 -33.03 2.50 10.60
C ALA A 206 -31.61 3.04 10.36
N MET A 207 -30.73 2.34 9.62
CA MET A 207 -29.41 2.86 9.23
C MET A 207 -29.52 3.57 7.89
N SER A 208 -30.15 4.74 7.91
CA SER A 208 -30.18 5.63 6.74
C SER A 208 -28.76 5.90 6.22
N ALA A 209 -28.61 6.14 4.91
CA ALA A 209 -27.37 6.62 4.28
C ALA A 209 -26.83 7.96 4.87
N PHE A 210 -27.53 8.51 5.85
CA PHE A 210 -27.21 9.72 6.60
C PHE A 210 -26.91 9.44 8.08
N SER A 211 -26.82 8.17 8.50
CA SER A 211 -26.41 7.84 9.86
C SER A 211 -24.98 8.28 10.07
N ILE A 212 -24.77 9.16 11.06
CA ILE A 212 -23.45 9.58 11.50
C ILE A 212 -22.87 8.64 12.58
N GLU A 213 -23.63 7.64 13.01
CA GLU A 213 -23.31 6.75 14.12
C GLU A 213 -23.44 5.28 13.69
N PHE A 214 -22.37 4.50 13.87
CA PHE A 214 -22.30 3.09 13.49
C PHE A 214 -21.85 2.21 14.66
N PHE A 215 -22.49 1.06 14.85
CA PHE A 215 -22.16 0.09 15.91
C PHE A 215 -21.27 -1.02 15.36
N GLN A 216 -20.19 -1.35 16.08
CA GLN A 216 -19.20 -2.36 15.67
C GLN A 216 -19.78 -3.78 15.53
N SER A 217 -20.87 -4.09 16.22
CA SER A 217 -21.52 -5.39 16.17
C SER A 217 -23.00 -5.21 15.93
N MET A 218 -23.46 -5.72 14.79
CA MET A 218 -24.88 -5.92 14.52
C MET A 218 -25.21 -7.39 14.77
N PRO A 219 -26.36 -7.70 15.42
CA PRO A 219 -26.85 -9.07 15.51
C PRO A 219 -26.95 -9.66 14.10
N ASN A 220 -26.54 -10.92 13.93
CA ASN A 220 -26.57 -11.65 12.65
C ASN A 220 -25.63 -11.09 11.56
N SER A 221 -24.46 -10.60 11.96
CA SER A 221 -23.38 -10.21 11.05
C SER A 221 -22.37 -11.35 10.89
N THR A 222 -21.90 -11.57 9.66
CA THR A 222 -20.86 -12.57 9.36
C THR A 222 -19.54 -11.85 9.15
N ILE A 223 -18.46 -12.26 9.83
CA ILE A 223 -17.14 -11.66 9.66
C ILE A 223 -16.54 -12.13 8.32
N VAL A 224 -15.96 -11.20 7.56
CA VAL A 224 -15.17 -11.51 6.38
C VAL A 224 -13.71 -11.69 6.80
N SER A 225 -13.26 -12.94 6.93
CA SER A 225 -11.95 -13.29 7.48
C SER A 225 -10.81 -12.49 6.84
N GLY A 226 -9.97 -11.87 7.66
CA GLY A 226 -8.80 -11.14 7.18
C GLY A 226 -9.09 -9.82 6.44
N PHE A 227 -10.34 -9.39 6.31
CA PHE A 227 -10.69 -8.04 5.89
C PHE A 227 -11.07 -7.18 7.09
N PHE A 228 -10.59 -5.96 7.07
CA PHE A 228 -10.99 -4.92 8.01
C PHE A 228 -11.84 -3.89 7.30
N ALA A 229 -12.61 -3.16 8.09
CA ALA A 229 -13.34 -1.97 7.70
C ALA A 229 -12.87 -0.81 8.58
N GLY A 230 -13.10 0.42 8.14
CA GLY A 230 -12.67 1.61 8.85
C GLY A 230 -12.99 2.88 8.10
N CYS A 231 -12.51 4.00 8.64
CA CYS A 231 -12.82 5.34 8.14
C CYS A 231 -12.50 5.59 6.68
N THR A 232 -11.46 4.94 6.17
CA THR A 232 -11.14 4.96 4.75
C THR A 232 -10.78 3.54 4.28
N PRO A 233 -11.01 3.21 3.00
CA PRO A 233 -10.57 1.94 2.43
C PRO A 233 -9.07 1.67 2.63
N LEU A 234 -8.24 2.72 2.60
CA LEU A 234 -6.80 2.59 2.82
C LEU A 234 -6.46 2.18 4.25
N GLU A 235 -7.07 2.80 5.26
CA GLU A 235 -6.83 2.42 6.67
C GLU A 235 -7.28 0.99 6.96
N ALA A 236 -8.43 0.61 6.40
CA ALA A 236 -8.96 -0.73 6.48
C ALA A 236 -8.02 -1.76 5.84
N LEU A 237 -7.54 -1.47 4.63
CA LEU A 237 -6.61 -2.34 3.92
C LEU A 237 -5.28 -2.52 4.65
N LEU A 238 -4.73 -1.45 5.24
CA LEU A 238 -3.47 -1.51 6.00
C LEU A 238 -3.53 -2.44 7.22
N GLN A 239 -4.73 -2.70 7.75
CA GLN A 239 -4.96 -3.64 8.86
C GLN A 239 -5.37 -5.04 8.38
N SER A 240 -5.69 -5.20 7.10
CA SER A 240 -6.20 -6.44 6.53
C SER A 240 -5.07 -7.44 6.26
N THR A 241 -5.34 -8.72 6.53
CA THR A 241 -4.45 -9.85 6.21
C THR A 241 -4.80 -10.50 4.88
N LEU A 242 -6.01 -10.26 4.36
CA LEU A 242 -6.56 -10.80 3.11
C LEU A 242 -6.80 -12.32 3.12
N ASP A 243 -6.91 -12.93 4.30
CA ASP A 243 -7.06 -14.39 4.46
C ASP A 243 -8.27 -14.96 3.70
N CYS A 244 -9.39 -14.24 3.66
CA CYS A 244 -10.58 -14.62 2.89
C CYS A 244 -10.29 -14.96 1.42
N LEU A 245 -9.29 -14.31 0.81
CA LEU A 245 -8.93 -14.54 -0.59
C LEU A 245 -8.28 -15.90 -0.84
N TYR A 246 -7.92 -16.63 0.22
CA TYR A 246 -7.34 -17.97 0.16
C TYR A 246 -8.32 -19.07 0.62
N GLU A 247 -9.50 -18.71 1.11
CA GLU A 247 -10.50 -19.64 1.66
C GLU A 247 -11.71 -19.74 0.72
N ILE A 248 -11.99 -20.95 0.21
CA ILE A 248 -13.09 -21.17 -0.75
C ILE A 248 -14.44 -20.79 -0.13
N GLU A 249 -14.64 -21.13 1.13
CA GLU A 249 -15.86 -20.80 1.88
C GLU A 249 -16.06 -19.29 1.99
N CYS A 250 -14.96 -18.53 2.16
CA CYS A 250 -15.05 -17.08 2.20
C CYS A 250 -15.29 -16.46 0.82
N LEU A 251 -14.70 -17.01 -0.24
CA LEU A 251 -14.99 -16.59 -1.61
C LEU A 251 -16.45 -16.87 -1.99
N GLN A 252 -17.03 -17.99 -1.54
CA GLN A 252 -18.46 -18.29 -1.68
C GLN A 252 -19.31 -17.26 -0.93
N LEU A 253 -18.95 -16.95 0.31
CA LEU A 253 -19.59 -15.89 1.09
C LEU A 253 -19.55 -14.54 0.35
N LEU A 254 -18.44 -14.17 -0.28
CA LEU A 254 -18.39 -12.95 -1.09
C LEU A 254 -19.36 -13.05 -2.29
N SER A 255 -19.41 -14.19 -2.97
CA SER A 255 -20.30 -14.39 -4.12
C SER A 255 -21.79 -14.26 -3.78
N ASP A 256 -22.18 -14.64 -2.56
CA ASP A 256 -23.55 -14.50 -2.07
C ASP A 256 -23.98 -13.03 -1.89
N TYR A 257 -23.02 -12.15 -1.57
CA TYR A 257 -23.27 -10.72 -1.30
C TYR A 257 -22.90 -9.80 -2.46
N PHE A 258 -22.12 -10.27 -3.43
CA PHE A 258 -21.73 -9.55 -4.65
C PHE A 258 -22.14 -10.38 -5.87
N PRO A 259 -23.38 -10.23 -6.37
CA PRO A 259 -23.92 -11.09 -7.42
C PRO A 259 -23.07 -11.11 -8.71
N PHE A 260 -22.40 -10.01 -9.02
CA PHE A 260 -21.54 -9.90 -10.21
C PHE A 260 -20.26 -10.75 -10.13
N LEU A 261 -19.83 -11.18 -8.94
CA LEU A 261 -18.67 -12.08 -8.80
C LEU A 261 -18.92 -13.43 -9.48
N ASN A 262 -20.17 -13.90 -9.49
CA ASN A 262 -20.52 -15.15 -10.19
C ASN A 262 -20.12 -15.10 -11.68
N HIS A 263 -20.24 -13.94 -12.34
CA HIS A 263 -19.87 -13.80 -13.75
C HIS A 263 -18.36 -13.74 -14.00
N VAL A 264 -17.56 -13.44 -12.98
CA VAL A 264 -16.09 -13.38 -13.05
C VAL A 264 -15.46 -14.71 -12.63
N CYS A 265 -16.11 -15.44 -11.73
CA CYS A 265 -15.63 -16.75 -11.25
C CYS A 265 -15.99 -17.91 -12.20
N ILE A 266 -17.04 -17.80 -13.03
CA ILE A 266 -17.44 -18.86 -13.98
C ILE A 266 -16.43 -19.03 -15.13
N THR A 267 -15.61 -18.04 -15.45
CA THR A 267 -14.56 -18.15 -16.49
C THR A 267 -13.30 -18.90 -16.01
N LEU A 268 -13.32 -19.51 -14.82
CA LEU A 268 -12.18 -20.19 -14.21
C LEU A 268 -12.36 -21.71 -14.04
N PHE A 269 -13.45 -22.29 -14.55
CA PHE A 269 -13.65 -23.75 -14.62
C PHE A 269 -13.87 -24.22 -16.06
#